data_AF-A0A353GDT5-F1
#
_entry.id   AF-A0A353GDT5-F1
#
_cell.length_a   1.000
_cell.length_b   1.000
_cell.length_c   1.000
_cell.angle_alpha   90.00
_cell.angle_beta   90.00
_cell.angle_gamma   90.00
#
_symmetry.space_group_name_H-M   'P 1'
#
loop_
_entity.id
_entity.type
_entity.pdbx_description
1 polymer ?
#
loop_
_entity_poly.entity_id
_entity_poly.type
_entity_poly.pdbx_seq_one_letter_code
_entity_poly.pdbx_strand_id
1 'polypeptide(L)'
;VNSLLGLEHANHAVVSWSLNPQSVIECYEAGAASLEDRLKAAERVAAEGYPIRFRIDPGILIPDWRKHYADLADAIFNYGLQPENITLGMLRLLPGHYAVTRKAYGIDLHDAGVLEGIHGDGKLRYPATERVAFYQHIIDCVRTRSPQTPVSLCRETREVMNALRPHLNPRCNCCP
;
A
#
# COMPACT_ATOMS: atom_id res chain seq x y z
N VAL A 1 14.53 -12.36 -6.70
CA VAL A 1 13.64 -12.83 -7.79
C VAL A 1 14.31 -13.78 -8.80
N ASN A 2 15.65 -13.86 -8.88
CA ASN A 2 16.34 -14.69 -9.89
C ASN A 2 15.87 -16.16 -9.96
N SER A 3 15.57 -16.78 -8.82
CA SER A 3 15.08 -18.16 -8.76
C SER A 3 13.67 -18.36 -9.31
N LEU A 4 12.95 -17.29 -9.62
CA LEU A 4 11.63 -17.32 -10.26
C LEU A 4 11.70 -17.19 -11.78
N LEU A 5 12.82 -16.69 -12.32
CA LEU A 5 12.93 -16.42 -13.75
C LEU A 5 13.14 -17.73 -14.51
N GLY A 6 12.47 -17.89 -15.65
CA GLY A 6 12.52 -19.11 -16.45
C GLY A 6 11.72 -20.31 -15.90
N LEU A 7 10.94 -20.15 -14.83
CA LEU A 7 10.02 -21.19 -14.37
C LEU A 7 8.72 -21.18 -15.18
N GLU A 8 8.20 -22.36 -15.51
CA GLU A 8 6.88 -22.50 -16.13
C GLU A 8 5.78 -22.28 -15.08
N HIS A 9 5.22 -21.09 -15.05
CA HIS A 9 4.20 -20.70 -14.05
C HIS A 9 2.75 -20.83 -14.55
N ALA A 10 2.52 -20.95 -15.86
CA ALA A 10 1.20 -21.13 -16.50
C ALA A 10 0.08 -20.23 -15.92
N ASN A 11 0.40 -18.99 -15.53
CA ASN A 11 -0.50 -18.04 -14.85
C ASN A 11 -1.14 -18.53 -13.54
N HIS A 12 -0.58 -19.57 -12.91
CA HIS A 12 -1.04 -20.11 -11.62
C HIS A 12 -0.31 -19.48 -10.41
N ALA A 13 0.62 -18.56 -10.66
CA ALA A 13 1.33 -17.81 -9.63
C ALA A 13 1.20 -16.31 -9.89
N VAL A 14 0.89 -15.55 -8.83
CA VAL A 14 0.89 -14.09 -8.85
C VAL A 14 2.01 -13.63 -7.91
N VAL A 15 2.88 -12.74 -8.39
CA VAL A 15 3.96 -12.18 -7.57
C VAL A 15 3.56 -10.80 -7.09
N SER A 16 3.75 -10.53 -5.80
CA SER A 16 3.30 -9.28 -5.18
C SER A 16 4.41 -8.61 -4.40
N TRP A 17 4.46 -7.28 -4.47
CA TRP A 17 5.39 -6.47 -3.69
C TRP A 17 4.61 -5.54 -2.76
N SER A 18 5.07 -5.47 -1.51
CA SER A 18 4.74 -4.36 -0.64
C SER A 18 5.58 -3.15 -1.09
N LEU A 19 4.92 -2.06 -1.44
CA LEU A 19 5.55 -0.81 -1.86
C LEU A 19 5.16 0.32 -0.92
N ASN A 20 6.10 1.22 -0.67
CA ASN A 20 5.91 2.46 0.04
C ASN A 20 6.90 3.50 -0.53
N PRO A 21 6.67 4.81 -0.30
CA PRO A 21 7.66 5.82 -0.64
C PRO A 21 9.00 5.51 0.02
N GLN A 22 10.11 5.85 -0.62
CA GLN A 22 11.45 5.56 -0.11
C GLN A 22 11.66 6.14 1.30
N SER A 23 11.12 7.33 1.59
CA SER A 23 11.14 7.94 2.92
C SER A 23 10.43 7.12 4.00
N VAL A 24 9.35 6.42 3.65
CA VAL A 24 8.66 5.50 4.57
C VAL A 24 9.48 4.23 4.78
N ILE A 25 10.08 3.70 3.72
CA ILE A 25 10.93 2.49 3.79
C ILE A 25 12.13 2.74 4.72
N GLU A 26 12.82 3.87 4.56
CA GLU A 26 14.00 4.22 5.38
C GLU A 26 13.67 4.38 6.86
N CYS A 27 12.50 4.93 7.18
CA CYS A 27 12.07 5.13 8.56
C CYS A 27 11.55 3.84 9.23
N TYR A 28 10.86 2.98 8.49
CA TYR A 28 10.01 1.94 9.09
C TYR A 28 10.26 0.51 8.62
N GLU A 29 11.03 0.30 7.54
CA GLU A 29 11.26 -1.02 6.94
C GLU A 29 12.76 -1.40 6.99
N ALA A 30 13.38 -1.24 8.16
CA ALA A 30 14.80 -1.53 8.36
C ALA A 30 15.17 -2.95 7.91
N GLY A 31 16.19 -3.05 7.04
CA GLY A 31 16.65 -4.31 6.47
C GLY A 31 15.88 -4.79 5.23
N ALA A 32 14.84 -4.07 4.80
CA ALA A 32 14.15 -4.35 3.53
C ALA A 32 14.84 -3.68 2.34
N ALA A 33 14.55 -4.17 1.14
CA ALA A 33 15.06 -3.59 -0.11
C ALA A 33 14.50 -2.18 -0.36
N SER A 34 15.25 -1.35 -1.09
CA SER A 34 14.80 -0.02 -1.53
C SER A 34 13.56 -0.09 -2.44
N LEU A 35 12.86 1.03 -2.62
CA LEU A 35 11.77 1.12 -3.60
C LEU A 35 12.28 0.78 -5.01
N GLU A 36 13.44 1.31 -5.38
CA GLU A 36 14.03 1.08 -6.70
C GLU A 36 14.31 -0.41 -6.95
N ASP A 37 14.90 -1.11 -5.99
CA ASP A 37 15.19 -2.54 -6.11
C ASP A 37 13.91 -3.38 -6.22
N ARG A 38 12.85 -3.00 -5.50
CA ARG A 38 11.54 -3.66 -5.61
C ARG A 38 10.94 -3.47 -7.00
N LEU A 39 11.00 -2.26 -7.55
CA LEU A 39 10.48 -1.95 -8.88
C LEU A 39 11.27 -2.66 -9.99
N LYS A 40 12.61 -2.65 -9.92
CA LYS A 40 13.47 -3.45 -10.83
C LYS A 40 13.17 -4.94 -10.75
N ALA A 41 12.95 -5.45 -9.55
CA ALA A 41 12.57 -6.85 -9.37
C ALA A 41 11.18 -7.15 -9.97
N ALA A 42 10.22 -6.24 -9.81
CA ALA A 42 8.88 -6.37 -10.38
C ALA A 42 8.90 -6.32 -11.92
N GLU A 43 9.68 -5.42 -12.51
CA GLU A 43 9.86 -5.32 -13.97
C GLU A 43 10.37 -6.62 -14.56
N ARG A 44 11.43 -7.19 -13.96
CA ARG A 44 12.01 -8.47 -14.42
C ARG A 44 11.03 -9.62 -14.35
N VAL A 45 10.24 -9.69 -13.28
CA VAL A 45 9.23 -10.75 -13.12
C VAL A 45 8.05 -10.54 -14.07
N ALA A 46 7.63 -9.30 -14.29
CA ALA A 46 6.59 -8.97 -15.27
C ALA A 46 7.02 -9.30 -16.71
N ALA A 47 8.29 -9.08 -17.05
CA ALA A 47 8.85 -9.40 -18.36
C ALA A 47 8.83 -10.91 -18.67
N GLU A 48 8.86 -11.77 -17.65
CA GLU A 48 8.70 -13.22 -17.78
C GLU A 48 7.22 -13.65 -17.92
N GLY A 49 6.28 -12.70 -17.89
CA GLY A 49 4.85 -12.96 -18.07
C GLY A 49 4.09 -13.26 -16.77
N TYR A 50 4.72 -13.15 -15.60
CA TYR A 50 4.00 -13.30 -14.33
C TYR A 50 2.97 -12.17 -14.15
N PRO A 51 1.75 -12.50 -13.72
CA PRO A 51 0.85 -11.50 -13.15
C PRO A 51 1.48 -10.88 -11.91
N ILE A 52 1.53 -9.54 -11.87
CA ILE A 52 2.06 -8.79 -10.74
C ILE A 52 0.98 -8.01 -9.99
N ARG A 53 1.16 -7.84 -8.69
CA ARG A 53 0.31 -7.00 -7.83
C ARG A 53 1.15 -6.12 -6.92
N PHE A 54 0.62 -4.96 -6.55
CA PHE A 54 1.25 -4.09 -5.56
C PHE A 54 0.36 -3.91 -4.35
N ARG A 55 1.02 -3.78 -3.21
CA ARG A 55 0.36 -3.51 -1.94
C ARG A 55 1.01 -2.31 -1.27
N ILE A 56 0.24 -1.25 -1.08
CA ILE A 56 0.62 -0.10 -0.28
C ILE A 56 -0.09 -0.27 1.05
N ASP A 57 0.54 -1.04 1.94
CA ASP A 57 0.01 -1.36 3.26
C ASP A 57 1.16 -1.72 4.22
N PRO A 58 1.45 -0.88 5.24
CA PRO A 58 0.63 0.25 5.68
C PRO A 58 0.96 1.56 4.92
N GLY A 59 -0.09 2.31 4.60
CA GLY A 59 -0.03 3.74 4.32
C GLY A 59 0.16 4.54 5.60
N ILE A 60 1.08 5.52 5.57
CA ILE A 60 1.51 6.31 6.73
C ILE A 60 1.52 7.79 6.35
N LEU A 61 0.91 8.63 7.19
CA LEU A 61 0.87 10.09 7.01
C LEU A 61 2.14 10.76 7.56
N ILE A 62 3.24 10.61 6.84
CA ILE A 62 4.46 11.39 7.08
C ILE A 62 4.30 12.86 6.61
N PRO A 63 5.17 13.80 7.02
CA PRO A 63 5.23 15.12 6.39
C PRO A 63 5.30 15.00 4.86
N ASP A 64 4.55 15.85 4.16
CA ASP A 64 4.44 15.84 2.69
C ASP A 64 4.03 14.50 2.06
N TRP A 65 3.29 13.64 2.80
CA TRP A 65 2.85 12.33 2.33
C TRP A 65 2.19 12.39 0.93
N ARG A 66 1.40 13.43 0.63
CA ARG A 66 0.76 13.58 -0.69
C ARG A 66 1.78 13.56 -1.82
N LYS A 67 2.88 14.31 -1.67
CA LYS A 67 3.95 14.33 -2.65
C LYS A 67 4.63 12.96 -2.72
N HIS A 68 5.00 12.40 -1.58
CA HIS A 68 5.68 11.10 -1.52
C HIS A 68 4.89 9.97 -2.19
N TYR A 69 3.56 9.92 -1.99
CA TYR A 69 2.71 8.91 -2.60
C TYR A 69 2.36 9.22 -4.07
N ALA A 70 2.39 10.49 -4.50
CA ALA A 70 2.31 10.83 -5.92
C ALA A 70 3.59 10.39 -6.66
N ASP A 71 4.76 10.69 -6.09
CA ASP A 71 6.07 10.28 -6.62
C ASP A 71 6.21 8.75 -6.65
N LEU A 72 5.62 8.02 -5.69
CA LEU A 72 5.53 6.55 -5.72
C LEU A 72 4.71 6.07 -6.93
N ALA A 73 3.55 6.67 -7.20
CA ALA A 73 2.74 6.32 -8.35
C ALA A 73 3.50 6.62 -9.67
N ASP A 74 4.19 7.76 -9.76
CA ASP A 74 5.09 8.07 -10.88
C ASP A 74 6.14 6.98 -11.06
N ALA A 75 6.84 6.60 -9.99
CA ALA A 75 7.88 5.58 -10.06
C ALA A 75 7.33 4.24 -10.57
N ILE A 76 6.18 3.78 -10.06
CA ILE A 76 5.56 2.52 -10.51
C ILE A 76 5.32 2.52 -12.02
N PHE A 77 4.69 3.57 -12.55
CA PHE A 77 4.29 3.59 -13.95
C PHE A 77 5.41 4.02 -14.91
N ASN A 78 6.43 4.75 -14.43
CA ASN A 78 7.65 5.06 -15.20
C ASN A 78 8.50 3.81 -15.49
N TYR A 79 8.41 2.77 -14.65
CA TYR A 79 8.97 1.43 -14.94
C TYR A 79 8.12 0.62 -15.93
N GLY A 80 7.06 1.19 -16.51
CA GLY A 80 6.18 0.51 -17.47
C GLY A 80 5.31 -0.59 -16.86
N LEU A 81 5.22 -0.67 -15.53
CA LEU A 81 4.53 -1.75 -14.81
C LEU A 81 3.01 -1.59 -14.92
N GLN A 82 2.31 -2.69 -15.24
CA GLN A 82 0.86 -2.75 -15.31
C GLN A 82 0.32 -3.82 -14.34
N PRO A 83 0.21 -3.49 -13.04
CA PRO A 83 -0.25 -4.47 -12.05
C PRO A 83 -1.73 -4.82 -12.23
N GLU A 84 -2.08 -6.08 -11.99
CA GLU A 84 -3.47 -6.55 -12.02
C GLU A 84 -4.33 -5.90 -10.94
N ASN A 85 -3.71 -5.44 -9.86
CA ASN A 85 -4.37 -4.77 -8.76
C ASN A 85 -3.35 -4.04 -7.89
N ILE A 86 -3.72 -2.83 -7.45
CA ILE A 86 -3.05 -2.12 -6.36
C ILE A 86 -3.95 -2.18 -5.13
N THR A 87 -3.46 -2.79 -4.06
CA THR A 87 -4.19 -2.88 -2.79
C THR A 87 -3.68 -1.82 -1.82
N LEU A 88 -4.58 -0.96 -1.34
CA LEU A 88 -4.28 0.08 -0.37
C LEU A 88 -4.77 -0.33 1.02
N GLY A 89 -3.98 -0.06 2.05
CA GLY A 89 -4.40 -0.19 3.45
C GLY A 89 -3.55 0.73 4.31
N MET A 90 -4.13 1.37 5.31
CA MET A 90 -3.38 2.22 6.24
C MET A 90 -2.94 1.47 7.50
N LEU A 91 -2.02 2.08 8.24
CA LEU A 91 -1.55 1.58 9.53
C LEU A 91 -2.73 1.25 10.45
N ARG A 92 -2.69 0.03 11.01
CA ARG A 92 -3.65 -0.46 12.01
C ARG A 92 -2.87 -1.08 13.16
N LEU A 93 -3.11 -0.62 14.37
CA LEU A 93 -2.43 -1.13 15.56
C LEU A 93 -3.42 -1.72 16.54
N LEU A 94 -2.99 -2.78 17.23
CA LEU A 94 -3.65 -3.19 18.45
C LEU A 94 -3.24 -2.24 19.57
N PRO A 95 -4.12 -1.93 20.55
CA PRO A 95 -3.78 -1.03 21.66
C PRO A 95 -2.49 -1.40 22.41
N GLY A 96 -2.16 -2.69 22.53
CA GLY A 96 -0.91 -3.13 23.17
C GLY A 96 0.36 -2.86 22.35
N HIS A 97 0.26 -2.48 21.07
CA HIS A 97 1.42 -2.30 20.20
C HIS A 97 2.09 -0.93 20.34
N TYR A 98 1.48 0.06 21.01
CA TYR A 98 2.09 1.39 21.20
C TYR A 98 3.47 1.35 21.87
N ALA A 99 3.61 0.52 22.92
CA ALA A 99 4.87 0.38 23.63
C ALA A 99 5.96 -0.25 22.75
N VAL A 100 5.57 -1.18 21.88
CA VAL A 100 6.47 -1.85 20.94
C VAL A 100 6.89 -0.89 19.82
N THR A 101 5.96 -0.14 19.25
CA THR A 101 6.26 0.84 18.18
C THR A 101 7.15 1.95 18.69
N ARG A 102 6.91 2.46 19.91
CA ARG A 102 7.76 3.48 20.53
C ARG A 102 9.18 2.98 20.73
N LYS A 103 9.34 1.75 21.23
CA LYS A 103 10.65 1.14 21.47
C LYS A 103 11.41 0.84 20.16
N ALA A 104 10.70 0.39 19.12
CA ALA A 104 11.32 -0.02 17.86
C ALA A 104 11.68 1.18 16.95
N TYR A 105 10.85 2.22 16.91
CA TYR A 105 10.97 3.30 15.94
C TYR A 105 11.17 4.68 16.56
N GLY A 106 11.24 4.78 17.90
CA GLY A 106 11.39 6.06 18.60
C GLY A 106 10.20 7.02 18.42
N ILE A 107 9.10 6.54 17.84
CA ILE A 107 7.93 7.35 17.49
C ILE A 107 6.82 7.06 18.49
N ASP A 108 6.34 8.13 19.10
CA ASP A 108 5.13 8.09 19.90
C ASP A 108 3.90 8.35 19.03
N LEU A 109 3.28 7.27 18.55
CA LEU A 109 2.04 7.34 17.78
C LEU A 109 0.83 7.82 18.60
N HIS A 110 0.97 7.94 19.93
CA HIS A 110 -0.03 8.50 20.84
C HIS A 110 0.08 10.04 20.94
N ASP A 111 1.29 10.60 21.01
CA ASP A 111 1.51 12.07 21.07
C ASP A 111 1.21 12.80 19.75
N ALA A 112 1.12 12.07 18.64
CA ALA A 112 0.73 12.65 17.36
C ALA A 112 -0.80 12.87 17.21
N GLY A 113 -1.65 12.33 18.12
CA GLY A 113 -3.11 12.38 17.97
C GLY A 113 -3.63 11.63 16.73
N VAL A 114 -2.80 10.75 16.16
CA VAL A 114 -2.91 10.27 14.79
C VAL A 114 -3.87 9.09 14.65
N LEU A 115 -4.05 8.25 15.67
CA LEU A 115 -4.94 7.08 15.61
C LEU A 115 -6.06 7.22 16.64
N GLU A 116 -7.30 7.25 16.16
CA GLU A 116 -8.51 7.38 16.96
C GLU A 116 -9.23 6.03 17.09
N GLY A 117 -9.76 5.77 18.28
CA GLY A 117 -10.83 4.79 18.52
C GLY A 117 -10.48 3.31 18.35
N ILE A 118 -11.13 2.46 19.14
CA ILE A 118 -11.17 1.01 18.87
C ILE A 118 -12.34 0.79 17.91
N HIS A 119 -12.05 0.49 16.65
CA HIS A 119 -13.09 0.11 15.69
C HIS A 119 -13.53 -1.34 15.91
N GLY A 120 -14.59 -1.78 15.21
CA GLY A 120 -15.22 -3.10 15.42
C GLY A 120 -14.31 -4.34 15.31
N ASP A 121 -13.07 -4.20 14.81
CA ASP A 121 -12.06 -5.27 14.79
C ASP A 121 -10.96 -5.14 15.87
N GLY A 122 -11.16 -4.25 16.85
CA GLY A 122 -10.23 -4.07 17.97
C GLY A 122 -9.00 -3.20 17.66
N LYS A 123 -8.90 -2.64 16.45
CA LYS A 123 -7.69 -1.92 16.00
C LYS A 123 -7.90 -0.41 15.91
N LEU A 124 -6.83 0.29 16.27
CA LEU A 124 -6.65 1.72 16.17
C LEU A 124 -6.30 2.11 14.74
N ARG A 125 -6.85 3.22 14.26
CA ARG A 125 -6.73 3.71 12.88
C ARG A 125 -6.69 5.22 12.85
N TYR A 126 -6.19 5.78 11.75
CA TYR A 126 -6.39 7.18 11.43
C TYR A 126 -7.89 7.55 11.41
N PRO A 127 -8.25 8.82 11.68
CA PRO A 127 -9.61 9.32 11.50
C PRO A 127 -10.17 8.95 10.12
N ALA A 128 -11.48 8.68 10.03
CA ALA A 128 -12.11 8.24 8.78
C ALA A 128 -11.91 9.24 7.62
N THR A 129 -11.96 10.53 7.93
CA THR A 129 -11.73 11.63 6.98
C THR A 129 -10.33 11.60 6.40
N GLU A 130 -9.31 11.39 7.23
CA GLU A 130 -7.91 11.26 6.80
C GLU A 130 -7.68 10.01 5.96
N ARG A 131 -8.28 8.88 6.36
CA ARG A 131 -8.21 7.63 5.58
C ARG A 131 -8.80 7.80 4.19
N VAL A 132 -9.99 8.40 4.09
CA VAL A 132 -10.63 8.69 2.80
C VAL A 132 -9.75 9.62 1.96
N ALA A 133 -9.24 10.70 2.55
CA ALA A 133 -8.38 11.65 1.86
C ALA A 133 -7.08 11.01 1.34
N PHE A 134 -6.49 10.11 2.12
CA PHE A 134 -5.30 9.34 1.75
C PHE A 134 -5.57 8.41 0.57
N TYR A 135 -6.58 7.57 0.68
CA TYR A 135 -6.91 6.61 -0.38
C TYR A 135 -7.32 7.32 -1.67
N GLN A 136 -8.16 8.37 -1.59
CA GLN A 136 -8.58 9.14 -2.76
C GLN A 136 -7.38 9.73 -3.49
N HIS A 137 -6.44 10.33 -2.77
CA HIS A 137 -5.22 10.91 -3.36
C HIS A 137 -4.42 9.89 -4.17
N ILE A 138 -4.21 8.70 -3.61
CA ILE A 138 -3.47 7.63 -4.30
C ILE A 138 -4.27 7.11 -5.49
N ILE A 139 -5.58 6.92 -5.34
CA ILE A 139 -6.46 6.50 -6.44
C ILE A 139 -6.37 7.51 -7.58
N ASP A 140 -6.46 8.81 -7.31
CA ASP A 140 -6.35 9.85 -8.33
C ASP A 140 -4.99 9.80 -9.02
N CYS A 141 -3.90 9.67 -8.25
CA CYS A 141 -2.56 9.52 -8.79
C CYS A 141 -2.44 8.29 -9.71
N VAL A 142 -2.99 7.15 -9.30
CA VAL A 142 -3.02 5.93 -10.12
C VAL A 142 -3.86 6.16 -11.38
N ARG A 143 -5.04 6.76 -11.26
CA ARG A 143 -5.97 6.98 -12.39
C ARG A 143 -5.43 7.92 -13.44
N THR A 144 -4.68 8.96 -13.05
CA THR A 144 -4.01 9.86 -14.00
C THR A 144 -2.97 9.13 -14.86
N ARG A 145 -2.32 8.08 -14.31
CA ARG A 145 -1.20 7.38 -14.96
C ARG A 145 -1.62 6.09 -15.66
N SER A 146 -2.52 5.34 -15.04
CA SER A 146 -3.15 4.14 -15.58
C SER A 146 -4.62 4.06 -15.19
N PRO A 147 -5.52 4.64 -16.01
CA PRO A 147 -6.96 4.64 -15.75
C PRO A 147 -7.55 3.25 -15.54
N GLN A 148 -6.96 2.22 -16.14
CA GLN A 148 -7.47 0.84 -16.13
C GLN A 148 -6.99 0.00 -14.94
N THR A 149 -5.92 0.41 -14.23
CA THR A 149 -5.36 -0.39 -13.13
C THR A 149 -6.38 -0.55 -11.99
N PRO A 150 -6.79 -1.79 -11.64
CA PRO A 150 -7.73 -1.99 -10.52
C PRO A 150 -7.13 -1.53 -9.19
N VAL A 151 -7.96 -0.92 -8.34
CA VAL A 151 -7.58 -0.50 -6.99
C VAL A 151 -8.55 -1.11 -5.98
N SER A 152 -8.00 -1.72 -4.94
CA SER A 152 -8.72 -2.37 -3.84
C SER A 152 -8.32 -1.78 -2.50
N LEU A 153 -9.21 -1.84 -1.49
CA LEU A 153 -8.86 -1.53 -0.10
C LEU A 153 -8.72 -2.80 0.74
N CYS A 154 -7.82 -2.78 1.72
CA CYS A 154 -7.55 -3.89 2.63
C CYS A 154 -8.09 -3.60 4.04
N ARG A 155 -9.02 -4.45 4.52
CA ARG A 155 -9.48 -4.50 5.93
C ARG A 155 -9.91 -3.13 6.46
N GLU A 156 -10.69 -2.45 5.64
CA GLU A 156 -11.17 -1.11 5.92
C GLU A 156 -12.62 -1.12 6.46
N THR A 157 -13.01 -0.07 7.19
CA THR A 157 -14.35 0.04 7.75
C THR A 157 -15.40 0.20 6.65
N ARG A 158 -16.63 -0.30 6.88
CA ARG A 158 -17.76 -0.16 5.93
C ARG A 158 -18.01 1.31 5.53
N GLU A 159 -17.84 2.22 6.48
CA GLU A 159 -17.95 3.66 6.26
C GLU A 159 -17.00 4.16 5.17
N VAL A 160 -15.69 3.90 5.31
CA VAL A 160 -14.68 4.34 4.34
C VAL A 160 -14.78 3.57 3.02
N MET A 161 -15.12 2.28 3.08
CA MET A 161 -15.42 1.48 1.89
C MET A 161 -16.58 2.08 1.08
N ASN A 162 -17.67 2.49 1.74
CA ASN A 162 -18.83 3.08 1.08
C ASN A 162 -18.49 4.45 0.46
N ALA A 163 -17.70 5.28 1.16
CA ALA A 163 -17.29 6.59 0.67
C ALA A 163 -16.46 6.49 -0.64
N LEU A 164 -15.63 5.45 -0.77
CA LEU A 164 -14.72 5.29 -1.91
C LEU A 164 -15.25 4.34 -2.98
N ARG A 165 -16.37 3.64 -2.74
CA ARG A 165 -16.94 2.61 -3.62
C ARG A 165 -16.98 3.00 -5.11
N PRO A 166 -17.35 4.22 -5.52
CA PRO A 166 -17.37 4.61 -6.94
C PRO A 166 -15.99 4.59 -7.62
N HIS A 167 -14.92 4.67 -6.85
CA HIS A 167 -13.54 4.77 -7.33
C HIS A 167 -12.77 3.44 -7.25
N LEU A 168 -13.36 2.42 -6.62
CA LEU A 168 -12.76 1.10 -6.42
C LEU A 168 -13.21 0.14 -7.53
N ASN A 169 -12.28 -0.72 -7.96
CA ASN A 169 -12.59 -1.86 -8.83
C ASN A 169 -11.89 -3.08 -8.23
N PRO A 170 -12.44 -3.64 -7.14
CA PRO A 170 -11.69 -4.57 -6.32
C PRO A 170 -11.50 -5.91 -7.03
N ARG A 171 -10.26 -6.42 -7.00
CA ARG A 171 -9.93 -7.81 -7.39
C ARG A 171 -9.48 -8.68 -6.21
N CYS A 172 -9.63 -8.19 -4.98
CA CYS A 172 -9.46 -9.02 -3.78
C CYS A 172 -10.81 -9.51 -3.25
N ASN A 173 -10.86 -10.75 -2.78
CA ASN A 173 -11.94 -11.33 -1.95
C ASN A 173 -12.05 -10.68 -0.55
N CYS A 174 -11.26 -9.65 -0.28
CA CYS A 174 -11.18 -8.95 0.99
C CYS A 174 -12.42 -8.08 1.28
N CYS A 175 -13.28 -7.87 0.28
CA CYS A 175 -14.52 -7.12 0.40
C CYS A 175 -15.70 -8.11 0.43
N PRO A 176 -16.59 -8.05 1.43
CA PRO A 176 -17.85 -8.77 1.38
C PRO A 176 -18.76 -8.25 0.26
#